data_AF-A0A4Z0PBK8-F1
#
_entry.id   AF-A0A4Z0PBK8-F1
#
_cell.length_a   1.000
_cell.length_b   1.000
_cell.length_c   1.000
_cell.angle_alpha   90.00
_cell.angle_beta   90.00
_cell.angle_gamma   90.00
#
_symmetry.space_group_name_H-M   'P 1'
#
loop_
_entity.id
_entity.type
_entity.pdbx_description
1 polymer ?
#
loop_
_entity_poly.entity_id
_entity_poly.type
_entity_poly.pdbx_seq_one_letter_code
_entity_poly.pdbx_strand_id
1 'polypeptide(L)'
;MLLRVADAADAQYVETLCQWYAESAKARGVGIAKRDPNYLIKKMDRGDAIIAFVDEQLAGFCYIETFEDNKFVVNSGLIVNTELRKEGLGRAIKHRVFELSRTKYPAAKIFGITTSAAVMKINNELGYRPVTFPELTQSDDFWKGCSSCKNYGILMENERKMCLCTGMVYDKLDDQYGQIVQESIEILTPQGQ
;
A
#
# COMPACT_ATOMS: atom_id res chain seq x y z
N MET A 1 15.62 -13.20 1.73
CA MET A 1 14.62 -12.11 1.73
C MET A 1 13.41 -12.59 2.49
N LEU A 2 12.95 -11.83 3.48
CA LEU A 2 11.81 -12.15 4.33
C LEU A 2 10.71 -11.12 4.10
N LEU A 3 9.48 -11.57 3.85
CA LEU A 3 8.28 -10.73 3.82
C LEU A 3 7.28 -11.30 4.81
N ARG A 4 6.79 -10.47 5.72
CA ARG A 4 5.78 -10.87 6.70
C ARG A 4 4.81 -9.75 7.00
N VAL A 5 3.70 -10.09 7.65
CA VAL A 5 2.82 -9.11 8.27
C VAL A 5 3.63 -8.40 9.35
N ALA A 6 3.57 -7.07 9.35
CA ALA A 6 4.20 -6.25 10.38
C ALA A 6 3.42 -6.38 11.69
N ASP A 7 4.13 -6.30 12.81
CA ASP A 7 3.57 -6.33 14.15
C ASP A 7 4.06 -5.15 15.00
N ALA A 8 3.60 -5.04 16.24
CA ALA A 8 3.95 -3.92 17.12
C ALA A 8 5.46 -3.74 17.36
N ALA A 9 6.27 -4.81 17.28
CA ALA A 9 7.72 -4.72 17.46
C ALA A 9 8.41 -4.00 16.28
N ASP A 10 7.77 -3.94 15.11
CA ASP A 10 8.26 -3.20 13.95
C ASP A 10 8.12 -1.69 14.08
N ALA A 11 7.45 -1.19 15.13
CA ALA A 11 7.31 0.23 15.42
C ALA A 11 8.68 0.96 15.49
N GLN A 12 9.76 0.25 15.80
CA GLN A 12 11.12 0.79 15.77
C GLN A 12 11.55 1.33 14.39
N TYR A 13 10.92 0.89 13.30
CA TYR A 13 11.29 1.27 11.92
C TYR A 13 10.52 2.48 11.37
N VAL A 14 9.52 3.01 12.09
CA VAL A 14 8.59 4.00 11.50
C VAL A 14 9.26 5.31 11.12
N GLU A 15 10.26 5.76 11.88
CA GLU A 15 11.01 6.98 11.56
C GLU A 15 11.78 6.82 10.24
N THR A 16 12.47 5.68 10.07
CA THR A 16 13.17 5.33 8.84
C THR A 16 12.21 5.27 7.64
N LEU A 17 11.03 4.66 7.82
CA LEU A 17 10.02 4.61 6.76
C LEU A 17 9.50 6.01 6.39
N CYS A 18 9.21 6.85 7.38
CA CYS A 18 8.79 8.23 7.17
C CYS A 18 9.84 9.04 6.40
N GLN A 19 11.11 8.85 6.75
CA GLN A 19 12.24 9.44 6.04
C GLN A 19 12.28 8.98 4.57
N TRP A 20 12.15 7.68 4.30
CA TRP A 20 12.16 7.16 2.92
C TRP A 20 11.03 7.73 2.06
N TYR A 21 9.83 7.93 2.61
CA TYR A 21 8.75 8.57 1.86
C TYR A 21 9.11 10.01 1.49
N ALA A 22 9.68 10.78 2.42
CA ALA A 22 10.10 12.16 2.19
C ALA A 22 11.23 12.25 1.14
N GLU A 23 12.23 11.37 1.26
CA GLU A 23 13.35 11.28 0.31
C GLU A 23 12.89 10.86 -1.08
N SER A 24 11.98 9.88 -1.17
CA SER A 24 11.41 9.44 -2.45
C SER A 24 10.64 10.57 -3.15
N ALA A 25 9.85 11.34 -2.38
CA ALA A 25 9.12 12.50 -2.89
C ALA A 25 10.09 13.55 -3.47
N LYS A 26 11.17 13.84 -2.73
CA LYS A 26 12.19 14.81 -3.11
C LYS A 26 12.97 14.37 -4.35
N ALA A 27 13.52 13.15 -4.34
CA ALA A 27 14.38 12.64 -5.40
C ALA A 27 13.67 12.50 -6.74
N ARG A 28 12.39 12.13 -6.73
CA ARG A 28 11.61 11.91 -7.95
C ARG A 28 10.89 13.17 -8.44
N GLY A 29 10.87 14.23 -7.63
CA GLY A 29 10.08 15.43 -7.91
C GLY A 29 8.59 15.14 -8.11
N VAL A 30 8.07 14.03 -7.56
CA VAL A 30 6.64 13.67 -7.65
C VAL A 30 5.93 13.98 -6.34
N GLY A 31 4.59 14.09 -6.42
CA GLY A 31 3.78 14.21 -5.23
C GLY A 31 3.64 12.87 -4.51
N ILE A 32 4.27 12.72 -3.34
CA ILE A 32 4.02 11.65 -2.38
C ILE A 32 3.67 12.32 -1.06
N ALA A 33 2.54 11.92 -0.47
CA ALA A 33 2.14 12.44 0.83
C ALA A 33 3.08 11.91 1.92
N LYS A 34 3.43 12.78 2.87
CA LYS A 34 4.19 12.41 4.07
C LYS A 34 3.41 11.40 4.91
N ARG A 35 4.13 10.68 5.75
CA ARG A 35 3.55 9.76 6.74
C ARG A 35 3.88 10.25 8.14
N ASP A 36 2.90 10.08 9.01
CA ASP A 36 3.03 10.30 10.43
C ASP A 36 3.48 8.99 11.08
N PRO A 37 4.49 9.00 11.96
CA PRO A 37 4.95 7.80 12.66
C PRO A 37 3.83 7.04 13.38
N ASN A 38 2.96 7.74 14.13
CA ASN A 38 1.85 7.11 14.85
C ASN A 38 0.83 6.49 13.91
N TYR A 39 0.68 7.07 12.71
CA TYR A 39 -0.16 6.47 11.68
C TYR A 39 0.38 5.11 11.24
N LEU A 40 1.69 4.97 11.02
CA LEU A 40 2.30 3.69 10.64
C LEU A 40 2.28 2.67 11.78
N ILE A 41 2.55 3.10 13.02
CA ILE A 41 2.45 2.24 14.23
C ILE A 41 1.09 1.57 14.29
N LYS A 42 0.00 2.35 14.12
CA LYS A 42 -1.36 1.81 14.12
C LYS A 42 -1.60 0.75 13.04
N LYS A 43 -0.92 0.84 11.89
CA LYS A 43 -1.02 -0.18 10.82
C LYS A 43 -0.30 -1.46 11.19
N MET A 44 0.87 -1.33 11.82
CA MET A 44 1.64 -2.46 12.32
C MET A 44 0.89 -3.17 13.46
N ASP A 45 0.38 -2.44 14.44
CA ASP A 45 -0.38 -2.99 15.58
C ASP A 45 -1.62 -3.79 15.14
N ARG A 46 -2.27 -3.38 14.05
CA ARG A 46 -3.46 -4.04 13.50
C ARG A 46 -3.13 -5.20 12.56
N GLY A 47 -1.85 -5.45 12.28
CA GLY A 47 -1.42 -6.39 11.25
C GLY A 47 -1.92 -6.00 9.86
N ASP A 48 -2.09 -4.70 9.61
CA ASP A 48 -2.57 -4.12 8.35
C ASP A 48 -1.39 -3.65 7.48
N ALA A 49 -0.22 -4.27 7.62
CA ALA A 49 0.95 -3.91 6.83
C ALA A 49 1.83 -5.11 6.53
N ILE A 50 2.55 -5.02 5.41
CA ILE A 50 3.63 -5.92 5.04
C ILE A 50 4.94 -5.17 5.21
N ILE A 51 5.88 -5.80 5.91
CA ILE A 51 7.26 -5.34 6.07
C ILE A 51 8.21 -6.36 5.44
N ALA A 52 9.26 -5.87 4.79
CA ALA A 52 10.23 -6.69 4.08
C ALA A 52 11.64 -6.45 4.60
N PHE A 53 12.40 -7.54 4.70
CA PHE A 53 13.80 -7.56 5.09
C PHE A 53 14.66 -8.30 4.06
N VAL A 54 15.86 -7.77 3.81
CA VAL A 54 16.88 -8.38 2.96
C VAL A 54 18.15 -8.45 3.78
N ASP A 55 18.66 -9.67 3.99
CA ASP A 55 19.88 -9.91 4.77
C ASP A 55 19.77 -9.25 6.17
N GLU A 56 18.62 -9.47 6.81
CA GLU A 56 18.18 -8.90 8.11
C GLU A 56 17.98 -7.38 8.16
N GLN A 57 18.21 -6.67 7.06
CA GLN A 57 18.02 -5.22 6.98
C GLN A 57 16.64 -4.86 6.46
N LEU A 58 16.02 -3.82 7.04
CA LEU A 58 14.77 -3.26 6.54
C LEU A 58 14.90 -2.89 5.06
N ALA A 59 14.02 -3.43 4.23
CA ALA A 59 14.11 -3.33 2.78
C ALA A 59 12.86 -2.72 2.13
N GLY A 60 11.69 -2.78 2.78
CA GLY A 60 10.49 -2.14 2.25
C GLY A 60 9.25 -2.32 3.11
N PHE A 61 8.20 -1.60 2.74
CA PHE A 61 6.95 -1.54 3.49
C PHE A 61 5.78 -1.20 2.57
N CYS A 62 4.59 -1.68 2.91
CA CYS A 62 3.31 -1.28 2.32
C CYS A 62 2.19 -1.60 3.30
N TYR A 63 1.15 -0.78 3.37
CA TYR A 63 0.08 -0.95 4.36
C TYR A 63 -1.33 -0.83 3.76
N ILE A 64 -2.31 -1.26 4.53
CA ILE A 64 -3.72 -1.35 4.18
C ILE A 64 -4.50 -0.22 4.84
N GLU A 65 -5.44 0.35 4.10
CA GLU A 65 -6.46 1.26 4.60
C GLU A 65 -7.83 0.79 4.13
N THR A 66 -8.85 0.99 4.96
CA THR A 66 -10.23 0.68 4.61
C THR A 66 -11.08 1.94 4.65
N PHE A 67 -12.06 2.01 3.75
CA PHE A 67 -12.98 3.13 3.63
C PHE A 67 -14.39 2.63 3.28
N GLU A 68 -15.40 3.44 3.60
CA GLU A 68 -16.83 3.14 3.35
C GLU A 68 -17.22 1.75 3.91
N ASP A 69 -17.04 1.55 5.22
CA ASP A 69 -17.38 0.28 5.91
C ASP A 69 -16.77 -0.96 5.24
N ASN A 70 -15.46 -0.89 4.93
CA ASN A 70 -14.67 -1.93 4.27
C ASN A 70 -15.11 -2.27 2.84
N LYS A 71 -16.01 -1.49 2.22
CA LYS A 71 -16.32 -1.62 0.78
C LYS A 71 -15.09 -1.40 -0.09
N PHE A 72 -14.20 -0.50 0.35
CA PHE A 72 -12.95 -0.23 -0.33
C PHE A 72 -11.75 -0.48 0.56
N VAL A 73 -10.73 -1.09 -0.05
CA VAL A 73 -9.41 -1.32 0.55
C VAL A 73 -8.34 -0.64 -0.32
N VAL A 74 -7.38 0.02 0.32
CA VAL A 74 -6.25 0.65 -0.37
C VAL A 74 -4.95 0.03 0.08
N ASN A 75 -4.15 -0.41 -0.88
CA ASN A 75 -2.78 -0.84 -0.65
C ASN A 75 -1.85 0.36 -0.81
N SER A 76 -1.67 1.09 0.27
CA SER A 76 -1.02 2.39 0.38
C SER A 76 0.46 2.30 0.74
N GLY A 77 1.20 3.35 0.38
CA GLY A 77 2.55 3.57 0.90
C GLY A 77 3.57 2.51 0.51
N LEU A 78 3.50 1.95 -0.71
CA LEU A 78 4.58 1.08 -1.17
C LEU A 78 5.90 1.87 -1.23
N ILE A 79 6.87 1.49 -0.40
CA ILE A 79 8.21 2.06 -0.36
C ILE A 79 9.25 0.94 -0.27
N VAL A 80 10.37 1.13 -0.95
CA VAL A 80 11.50 0.19 -0.94
C VAL A 80 12.78 0.98 -0.73
N ASN A 81 13.69 0.41 0.07
CA ASN A 81 15.04 0.93 0.24
C ASN A 81 15.74 0.91 -1.12
N THR A 82 16.26 2.06 -1.57
CA THR A 82 16.95 2.22 -2.86
C THR A 82 18.21 1.39 -2.96
N GLU A 83 18.95 1.24 -1.86
CA GLU A 83 20.23 0.52 -1.83
C GLU A 83 20.04 -0.99 -1.84
N LEU A 84 18.92 -1.46 -1.29
CA LEU A 84 18.54 -2.87 -1.26
C LEU A 84 17.56 -3.22 -2.38
N ARG A 85 17.46 -2.41 -3.45
CA ARG A 85 16.64 -2.71 -4.63
C ARG A 85 17.20 -3.92 -5.37
N LYS A 86 16.84 -5.10 -4.88
CA LYS A 86 16.87 -6.33 -5.67
C LYS A 86 15.70 -6.27 -6.67
N GLU A 87 15.93 -6.77 -7.88
CA GLU A 87 14.88 -6.87 -8.88
C GLU A 87 13.67 -7.62 -8.29
N GLY A 88 12.47 -7.05 -8.44
CA GLY A 88 11.25 -7.68 -7.95
C GLY A 88 10.85 -7.41 -6.49
N LEU A 89 11.65 -6.72 -5.65
CA LEU A 89 11.27 -6.46 -4.24
C LEU A 89 9.92 -5.72 -4.10
N GLY A 90 9.75 -4.62 -4.83
CA GLY A 90 8.49 -3.86 -4.81
C GLY A 90 7.30 -4.67 -5.33
N ARG A 91 7.55 -5.58 -6.28
CA ARG A 91 6.54 -6.53 -6.78
C ARG A 91 6.15 -7.52 -5.67
N ALA A 92 7.12 -8.16 -5.02
CA ALA A 92 6.88 -9.11 -3.95
C ALA A 92 6.06 -8.50 -2.80
N ILE A 93 6.43 -7.29 -2.35
CA ILE A 93 5.67 -6.57 -1.30
C ILE A 93 4.24 -6.29 -1.76
N LYS A 94 4.08 -5.82 -3.01
CA LYS A 94 2.75 -5.47 -3.54
C LYS A 94 1.84 -6.68 -3.72
N HIS A 95 2.37 -7.83 -4.13
CA HIS A 95 1.64 -9.09 -4.15
C HIS A 95 1.22 -9.51 -2.73
N ARG A 96 2.15 -9.47 -1.77
CA ARG A 96 1.86 -9.91 -0.40
C ARG A 96 0.81 -9.04 0.29
N VAL A 97 0.85 -7.72 0.10
CA VAL A 97 -0.17 -6.83 0.67
C VAL A 97 -1.51 -6.98 -0.06
N PHE A 98 -1.50 -7.33 -1.35
CA PHE A 98 -2.73 -7.66 -2.09
C PHE A 98 -3.41 -8.91 -1.54
N GLU A 99 -2.65 -9.97 -1.31
CA GLU A 99 -3.14 -11.20 -0.66
C GLU A 99 -3.70 -10.91 0.74
N LEU A 100 -2.97 -10.13 1.55
CA LEU A 100 -3.43 -9.73 2.88
C LEU A 100 -4.76 -8.98 2.80
N SER A 101 -4.90 -8.04 1.87
CA SER A 101 -6.14 -7.30 1.62
C SER A 101 -7.29 -8.21 1.21
N ARG A 102 -7.08 -9.14 0.27
CA ARG A 102 -8.13 -10.09 -0.16
C ARG A 102 -8.54 -11.03 0.97
N THR A 103 -7.60 -11.45 1.81
CA THR A 103 -7.89 -12.36 2.93
C THR A 103 -8.68 -11.65 4.04
N LYS A 104 -8.25 -10.46 4.45
CA LYS A 104 -8.93 -9.71 5.52
C LYS A 104 -10.28 -9.14 5.06
N TYR A 105 -10.38 -8.79 3.78
CA TYR A 105 -11.53 -8.06 3.23
C TYR A 105 -11.97 -8.67 1.88
N PRO A 106 -12.47 -9.92 1.87
CA PRO A 106 -12.77 -10.66 0.63
C PRO A 106 -13.87 -10.02 -0.23
N ALA A 107 -14.78 -9.27 0.38
CA ALA A 107 -15.85 -8.56 -0.32
C ALA A 107 -15.46 -7.14 -0.79
N ALA A 108 -14.25 -6.67 -0.48
CA ALA A 108 -13.83 -5.31 -0.78
C ALA A 108 -13.27 -5.16 -2.19
N LYS A 109 -13.52 -4.00 -2.81
CA LYS A 109 -12.78 -3.54 -3.98
C LYS A 109 -11.41 -3.02 -3.52
N ILE A 110 -10.33 -3.45 -4.14
CA ILE A 110 -8.99 -2.98 -3.81
C ILE A 110 -8.59 -1.91 -4.81
N PHE A 111 -8.19 -0.74 -4.36
CA PHE A 111 -7.80 0.33 -5.27
C PHE A 111 -6.51 1.04 -4.83
N GLY A 112 -6.02 1.93 -5.69
CA GLY A 112 -4.93 2.84 -5.35
C GLY A 112 -4.78 3.93 -6.40
N ILE A 113 -4.07 4.98 -6.02
CA ILE A 113 -3.67 6.07 -6.92
C ILE A 113 -2.15 6.15 -6.98
N THR A 114 -1.58 6.40 -8.16
CA THR A 114 -0.13 6.54 -8.28
C THR A 114 0.29 7.39 -9.47
N THR A 115 1.45 8.03 -9.38
CA THR A 115 2.17 8.62 -10.53
C THR A 115 3.28 7.70 -11.05
N SER A 116 3.49 6.54 -10.41
CA SER A 116 4.64 5.68 -10.67
C SER A 116 4.33 4.62 -11.72
N ALA A 117 4.98 4.71 -12.88
CA ALA A 117 4.86 3.71 -13.95
C ALA A 117 5.17 2.27 -13.47
N ALA A 118 6.18 2.10 -12.60
CA ALA A 118 6.49 0.81 -12.01
C ALA A 118 5.34 0.25 -11.17
N VAL A 119 4.63 1.10 -10.42
CA VAL A 119 3.47 0.67 -9.62
C VAL A 119 2.27 0.37 -10.50
N MET A 120 2.05 1.17 -11.56
CA MET A 120 1.01 0.89 -12.55
C MET A 120 1.22 -0.45 -13.25
N LYS A 121 2.47 -0.79 -13.61
CA LYS A 121 2.82 -2.09 -14.20
C LYS A 121 2.49 -3.25 -13.24
N ILE A 122 2.93 -3.17 -11.98
CA ILE A 122 2.64 -4.20 -10.97
C ILE A 122 1.12 -4.33 -10.74
N ASN A 123 0.40 -3.21 -10.63
CA ASN A 123 -1.05 -3.21 -10.48
C ASN A 123 -1.74 -3.88 -11.68
N ASN A 124 -1.30 -3.60 -12.90
CA ASN A 124 -1.85 -4.22 -14.10
C ASN A 124 -1.61 -5.74 -14.13
N GLU A 125 -0.41 -6.19 -13.74
CA GLU A 125 -0.07 -7.61 -13.60
C GLU A 125 -0.96 -8.32 -12.56
N LEU A 126 -1.32 -7.62 -11.48
CA LEU A 126 -2.28 -8.09 -10.48
C LEU A 126 -3.74 -8.06 -10.97
N GLY A 127 -4.02 -7.48 -12.14
CA GLY A 127 -5.36 -7.40 -12.72
C GLY A 127 -6.14 -6.13 -12.36
N TYR A 128 -5.49 -5.10 -11.81
CA TYR A 128 -6.11 -3.79 -11.65
C TYR A 128 -6.33 -3.15 -13.02
N ARG A 129 -7.49 -2.51 -13.19
CA ARG A 129 -7.82 -1.70 -14.36
C ARG A 129 -7.76 -0.20 -14.03
N PRO A 130 -7.33 0.66 -14.96
CA PRO A 130 -7.42 2.10 -14.77
C PRO A 130 -8.88 2.56 -14.70
N VAL A 131 -9.15 3.55 -13.87
CA VAL A 131 -10.47 4.14 -13.64
C VAL A 131 -10.36 5.64 -13.37
N THR A 132 -11.49 6.33 -13.52
CA THR A 132 -11.63 7.72 -13.07
C THR A 132 -11.78 7.79 -11.55
N PHE A 133 -11.43 8.91 -10.92
CA PHE A 133 -11.57 9.04 -9.45
C PHE A 133 -13.02 8.94 -8.94
N PRO A 134 -14.06 9.37 -9.68
CA PRO A 134 -15.45 9.14 -9.29
C PRO A 134 -15.83 7.65 -9.15
N GLU A 135 -15.11 6.74 -9.80
CA GLU A 135 -15.32 5.28 -9.62
C GLU A 135 -14.64 4.71 -8.37
N LEU A 136 -13.81 5.50 -7.68
CA LEU A 136 -13.15 5.14 -6.43
C LEU A 136 -14.03 5.55 -5.22
N THR A 137 -13.44 5.53 -4.02
CA THR A 137 -14.12 6.00 -2.82
C THR A 137 -14.44 7.50 -2.87
N GLN A 138 -15.57 7.87 -2.28
CA GLN A 138 -15.94 9.28 -2.03
C GLN A 138 -15.59 9.73 -0.60
N SER A 139 -14.90 8.89 0.17
CA SER A 139 -14.49 9.16 1.55
C SER A 139 -13.60 10.41 1.66
N ASP A 140 -14.06 11.39 2.44
CA ASP A 140 -13.26 12.58 2.80
C ASP A 140 -11.91 12.22 3.43
N ASP A 141 -11.88 11.16 4.25
CA ASP A 141 -10.67 10.75 4.97
C ASP A 141 -9.60 10.20 4.03
N PHE A 142 -10.00 9.46 2.99
CA PHE A 142 -9.07 9.01 1.95
C PHE A 142 -8.42 10.20 1.25
N TRP A 143 -9.24 11.17 0.80
CA TRP A 143 -8.73 12.33 0.07
C TRP A 143 -7.91 13.28 0.95
N LYS A 144 -8.24 13.41 2.24
CA LYS A 144 -7.40 14.13 3.23
C LYS A 144 -6.03 13.49 3.41
N GLY A 145 -5.89 12.18 3.18
CA GLY A 145 -4.59 11.50 3.15
C GLY A 145 -3.61 12.04 2.10
N CYS A 146 -4.11 12.78 1.10
CA CYS A 146 -3.29 13.46 0.10
C CYS A 146 -2.85 14.88 0.52
N SER A 147 -3.29 15.41 1.66
CA SER A 147 -3.10 16.83 2.05
C SER A 147 -1.65 17.32 2.09
N SER A 148 -0.69 16.42 2.39
CA SER A 148 0.74 16.75 2.41
C SER A 148 1.45 16.54 1.07
N CYS A 149 0.74 16.04 0.06
CA CYS A 149 1.24 15.91 -1.31
C CYS A 149 1.25 17.29 -1.98
N LYS A 150 2.33 17.63 -2.69
CA LYS A 150 2.43 18.91 -3.42
C LYS A 150 1.33 19.10 -4.49
N ASN A 151 0.69 18.03 -4.93
CA ASN A 151 -0.40 18.06 -5.93
C ASN A 151 -1.79 18.15 -5.28
N TYR A 152 -1.89 18.33 -3.96
CA TYR A 152 -3.18 18.38 -3.27
C TYR A 152 -4.06 19.55 -3.75
N GLY A 153 -3.46 20.69 -4.08
CA GLY A 153 -4.18 21.82 -4.68
C GLY A 153 -4.92 21.41 -5.96
N ILE A 154 -4.23 20.75 -6.89
CA ILE A 154 -4.82 20.24 -8.16
C ILE A 154 -5.99 19.30 -7.87
N LEU A 155 -5.83 18.38 -6.91
CA LEU A 155 -6.90 17.46 -6.51
C LEU A 155 -8.15 18.23 -6.05
N MET A 156 -7.96 19.25 -5.21
CA MET A 156 -9.07 20.01 -4.62
C MET A 156 -9.72 20.98 -5.62
N GLU A 157 -8.94 21.63 -6.48
CA GLU A 157 -9.43 22.47 -7.58
C GLU A 157 -10.31 21.70 -8.56
N ASN A 158 -10.01 20.41 -8.76
CA ASN A 158 -10.80 19.51 -9.61
C ASN A 158 -11.90 18.77 -8.84
N GLU A 159 -12.26 19.22 -7.64
CA GLU A 159 -13.30 18.61 -6.80
C GLU A 159 -13.08 17.09 -6.59
N ARG A 160 -11.83 16.65 -6.50
CA ARG A 160 -11.41 15.24 -6.37
C ARG A 160 -11.81 14.34 -7.54
N LYS A 161 -12.21 14.90 -8.68
CA LYS A 161 -12.56 14.15 -9.89
C LYS A 161 -11.32 13.71 -10.68
N MET A 162 -10.19 14.38 -10.48
CA MET A 162 -8.89 14.02 -11.08
C MET A 162 -7.69 14.62 -10.34
N CYS A 163 -6.50 14.06 -10.58
CA CYS A 163 -5.19 14.57 -10.19
C CYS A 163 -4.14 14.03 -11.17
N LEU A 164 -2.86 14.34 -10.96
CA LEU A 164 -1.76 13.74 -11.72
C LEU A 164 -1.59 12.23 -11.47
N CYS A 165 -2.17 11.70 -10.40
CA CYS A 165 -2.18 10.28 -10.13
C CYS A 165 -3.21 9.56 -11.01
N THR A 166 -2.85 8.38 -11.52
CA THR A 166 -3.79 7.45 -12.17
C THR A 166 -4.50 6.63 -11.10
N GLY A 167 -5.83 6.59 -11.14
CA GLY A 167 -6.65 5.69 -10.34
C GLY A 167 -6.68 4.30 -10.96
N MET A 168 -6.51 3.28 -10.13
CA MET A 168 -6.62 1.89 -10.58
C MET A 168 -7.38 1.06 -9.54
N VAL A 169 -8.27 0.19 -10.00
CA VAL A 169 -9.11 -0.66 -9.14
C VAL A 169 -9.03 -2.11 -9.57
N TYR A 170 -9.01 -2.98 -8.57
CA TYR A 170 -9.27 -4.40 -8.65
C TYR A 170 -10.69 -4.64 -8.12
N ASP A 171 -11.58 -5.10 -8.99
CA ASP A 171 -13.01 -5.26 -8.75
C ASP A 171 -13.48 -6.63 -9.25
N LYS A 172 -12.78 -7.68 -8.82
CA LYS A 172 -13.18 -9.08 -9.06
C LYS A 172 -13.43 -9.71 -7.71
N LEU A 173 -14.71 -9.83 -7.34
CA LEU A 173 -15.09 -10.42 -6.05
C LEU A 173 -15.07 -11.96 -6.09
N ASP A 174 -15.18 -12.55 -7.28
CA ASP A 174 -15.06 -13.98 -7.52
C ASP A 174 -13.71 -14.30 -8.19
N ASP A 175 -12.64 -14.22 -7.40
CA ASP A 175 -11.28 -14.53 -7.80
C ASP A 175 -10.68 -15.65 -6.94
N GLN A 176 -9.56 -16.22 -7.37
CA GLN A 176 -8.86 -17.26 -6.62
C GLN A 176 -8.39 -16.80 -5.22
N TYR A 177 -8.32 -15.49 -4.97
CA TYR A 177 -7.83 -14.92 -3.73
C TYR A 177 -8.92 -14.78 -2.66
N GLY A 178 -10.19 -14.58 -3.07
CA GLY A 178 -11.34 -14.53 -2.18
C GLY A 178 -11.80 -15.89 -1.65
N GLN A 179 -11.29 -16.97 -2.25
CA GLN A 179 -11.55 -18.35 -1.86
C GLN A 179 -10.49 -18.93 -0.90
N ILE A 180 -9.44 -18.16 -0.57
CA ILE A 180 -8.38 -18.59 0.36
C ILE A 180 -8.92 -18.51 1.79
N VAL A 181 -9.16 -19.67 2.40
CA VAL A 181 -9.66 -19.80 3.77
C VAL A 181 -8.62 -19.28 4.76
N GLN A 182 -9.08 -18.49 5.74
CA GLN A 182 -8.30 -17.79 6.76
C GLN A 182 -7.27 -18.66 7.51
N GLU A 183 -7.49 -19.98 7.58
CA GLU A 183 -6.61 -20.98 8.22
C GLU A 183 -5.31 -21.27 7.45
N SER A 184 -5.26 -21.00 6.15
CA SER A 184 -4.08 -21.30 5.30
C SER A 184 -2.99 -20.21 5.33
N ILE A 185 -3.26 -19.11 6.04
CA ILE A 185 -2.25 -18.13 6.44
C ILE A 185 -1.89 -18.43 7.88
N GLU A 186 -1.36 -19.63 8.12
CA GLU A 186 -0.33 -19.72 9.14
C GLU A 186 0.67 -18.61 8.81
N ILE A 187 0.66 -17.59 9.66
CA ILE A 187 1.76 -16.67 9.85
C ILE A 187 3.00 -17.53 9.67
N LEU A 188 3.80 -17.23 8.64
CA LEU A 188 5.13 -17.81 8.49
C LEU A 188 5.95 -17.33 9.69
N THR A 189 5.65 -17.88 10.86
CA THR A 189 6.57 -17.98 11.98
C THR A 189 7.79 -18.66 11.41
N PRO A 190 9.00 -18.15 11.69
CA PRO A 190 10.21 -18.88 11.36
C PRO A 190 10.05 -20.28 11.94
N GLN A 191 9.93 -21.28 11.07
CA GLN A 191 10.14 -22.65 11.50
C GLN A 191 11.57 -22.64 12.02
N GLY A 192 11.70 -22.82 13.33
CA GLY A 192 12.99 -22.79 14.00
C GLY A 192 13.92 -23.81 13.35
N GLN A 193 15.09 -23.32 12.94
CA GLN A 193 16.40 -23.93 13.15
C GLN A 193 17.47 -22.90 12.83
#